data_AF-A0A5C8Z6J9-F1
#
_entry.id   AF-A0A5C8Z6J9-F1
#
_cell.length_a   1.000
_cell.length_b   1.000
_cell.length_c   1.000
_cell.angle_alpha   90.00
_cell.angle_beta   90.00
_cell.angle_gamma   90.00
#
_symmetry.space_group_name_H-M   'P 1'
#
loop_
_entity.id
_entity.type
_entity.pdbx_description
1 polymer ?
#
loop_
_entity_poly.entity_id
_entity_poly.type
_entity_poly.pdbx_seq_one_letter_code
_entity_poly.pdbx_strand_id
1 'polypeptide(L)'
;MSRTSPRGASAPVRSRVGVVVAVVVLLVLLVLLARSVGGLGGLGELLGSGQGSTQQAPAGTAAAALERLPVKGKAPKTGYSREQFGQAWHDVDANGCDTRDDVLARDMTDVVFSRDDPCQVASGVLVDPYTPKEIRFQRGPRSSEVQIDHLVALSDAWQTGAQQWSADEREQFANDPLNLLAVDGPLNSAKGDGDAATWLPPNKGFRCQYVARQIAVKTKYGAWVTQAEHDAMSDVLDTCPDQRLPRDDGGVGPQPAPSGAAPSGAPSGEPSGAATSTAPYASCSAAKAAGATPLHSGDPGWNPRLDRDGDGVACA
;
A
#
# COMPACT_ATOMS: atom_id res chain seq x y z
N MET A 1 -29.18 -72.88 -31.38
CA MET A 1 -29.91 -73.47 -30.23
C MET A 1 -29.33 -72.87 -28.96
N SER A 2 -29.89 -71.76 -28.48
CA SER A 2 -29.40 -71.07 -27.28
C SER A 2 -30.49 -71.04 -26.22
N ARG A 3 -30.09 -71.49 -25.03
CA ARG A 3 -30.93 -71.79 -23.86
C ARG A 3 -31.45 -70.51 -23.19
N THR A 4 -32.64 -70.65 -22.64
CA THR A 4 -33.37 -69.76 -21.75
C THR A 4 -32.66 -69.51 -20.41
N SER A 5 -32.79 -68.29 -19.87
CA SER A 5 -32.50 -67.92 -18.47
C SER A 5 -33.74 -67.27 -17.83
N PRO A 6 -33.92 -67.34 -16.49
CA PRO A 6 -35.22 -67.21 -15.84
C PRO A 6 -35.58 -65.77 -15.39
N ARG A 7 -36.88 -65.57 -15.19
CA ARG A 7 -37.55 -64.34 -14.72
C ARG A 7 -37.24 -64.04 -13.26
N GLY A 8 -36.81 -62.80 -12.97
CA GLY A 8 -36.77 -62.23 -11.62
C GLY A 8 -38.10 -61.61 -11.23
N ALA A 9 -38.51 -61.81 -9.97
CA ALA A 9 -39.74 -61.28 -9.38
C ALA A 9 -39.61 -59.79 -8.99
N SER A 10 -40.69 -59.01 -9.21
CA SER A 10 -40.78 -57.59 -8.85
C SER A 10 -41.17 -57.39 -7.38
N ALA A 11 -40.45 -56.53 -6.66
CA ALA A 11 -40.81 -56.05 -5.32
C ALA A 11 -41.86 -54.91 -5.38
N PRO A 12 -42.69 -54.71 -4.34
CA PRO A 12 -43.78 -53.75 -4.38
C PRO A 12 -43.31 -52.30 -4.21
N VAL A 13 -43.78 -51.41 -5.07
CA VAL A 13 -43.56 -49.96 -4.99
C VAL A 13 -44.36 -49.41 -3.81
N ARG A 14 -43.68 -48.95 -2.76
CA ARG A 14 -44.31 -48.15 -1.70
C ARG A 14 -44.65 -46.75 -2.24
N SER A 15 -45.91 -46.34 -2.06
CA SER A 15 -46.48 -45.10 -2.61
C SER A 15 -45.74 -43.85 -2.10
N ARG A 16 -45.05 -43.14 -3.01
CA ARG A 16 -44.31 -41.90 -2.73
C ARG A 16 -45.21 -40.77 -2.23
N VAL A 17 -46.52 -40.86 -2.45
CA VAL A 17 -47.50 -39.85 -2.05
C VAL A 17 -47.66 -39.77 -0.53
N GLY A 18 -47.61 -40.92 0.18
CA GLY A 18 -47.74 -40.94 1.64
C GLY A 18 -46.56 -40.30 2.37
N VAL A 19 -45.36 -40.39 1.79
CA VAL A 19 -44.14 -39.79 2.36
C VAL A 19 -44.15 -38.27 2.18
N VAL A 20 -44.58 -37.77 1.02
CA VAL A 20 -44.64 -36.32 0.77
C VAL A 20 -45.70 -35.65 1.66
N VAL A 21 -46.87 -36.26 1.83
CA VAL A 21 -47.92 -35.72 2.72
C VAL A 21 -47.46 -35.68 4.19
N ALA A 22 -46.78 -36.74 4.66
CA ALA A 22 -46.25 -36.77 6.02
C ALA A 22 -45.19 -35.69 6.28
N VAL A 23 -44.31 -35.42 5.30
CA VAL A 23 -43.27 -34.39 5.40
C VAL A 23 -43.87 -32.99 5.43
N VAL A 24 -44.87 -32.71 4.59
CA VAL A 24 -45.52 -31.39 4.56
C VAL A 24 -46.31 -31.12 5.85
N VAL A 25 -47.04 -32.11 6.38
CA VAL A 25 -47.75 -31.99 7.66
C VAL A 25 -46.79 -31.74 8.82
N LEU A 26 -45.63 -32.42 8.83
CA LEU A 26 -44.60 -32.23 9.84
C LEU A 26 -43.98 -30.81 9.78
N LEU A 27 -43.73 -30.30 8.59
CA LEU A 27 -43.19 -28.93 8.39
C LEU A 27 -44.19 -27.85 8.82
N VAL A 28 -45.47 -28.02 8.50
CA VAL A 28 -46.52 -27.09 8.93
C VAL A 28 -46.69 -27.11 10.46
N LEU A 29 -46.67 -28.28 11.09
CA LEU A 29 -46.72 -28.40 12.55
C LEU A 29 -45.50 -27.76 13.23
N LEU A 30 -44.29 -27.90 12.66
CA LEU A 30 -43.07 -27.25 13.18
C LEU A 30 -43.13 -25.73 13.10
N VAL A 31 -43.66 -25.17 12.01
CA VAL A 31 -43.83 -23.71 11.86
C VAL A 31 -44.91 -23.16 12.79
N LEU A 32 -45.98 -23.93 13.04
CA LEU A 32 -47.03 -23.55 13.99
C LEU A 32 -46.53 -23.62 15.45
N LEU A 33 -45.73 -24.64 15.80
CA LEU A 33 -45.06 -24.75 17.10
C LEU A 33 -44.08 -23.59 17.34
N ALA A 34 -43.30 -23.21 16.32
CA ALA A 34 -42.39 -22.06 16.39
C ALA A 34 -43.11 -20.71 16.58
N ARG A 35 -44.39 -20.60 16.19
CA ARG A 35 -45.21 -19.39 16.37
C ARG A 35 -45.94 -19.34 17.71
N SER A 36 -46.18 -20.48 18.35
CA SER A 36 -46.79 -20.56 19.69
C SER A 36 -45.80 -20.40 20.85
N VAL A 37 -44.50 -20.51 20.61
CA VAL A 37 -43.44 -20.24 21.60
C VAL A 37 -42.92 -18.81 21.43
N GLY A 38 -43.84 -17.85 21.44
CA GLY A 38 -43.51 -16.43 21.59
C GLY A 38 -43.59 -16.06 23.06
N GLY A 39 -42.46 -16.10 23.78
CA GLY A 39 -42.39 -15.59 25.14
C GLY A 39 -41.43 -16.33 26.06
N LEU A 40 -40.13 -16.12 25.87
CA LEU A 40 -39.10 -16.15 26.90
C LEU A 40 -37.93 -15.32 26.35
N GLY A 41 -37.98 -14.01 26.60
CA GLY A 41 -36.79 -13.18 26.55
C GLY A 41 -35.81 -13.68 27.61
N GLY A 42 -34.53 -13.80 27.26
CA GLY A 42 -33.46 -14.13 28.20
C GLY A 42 -32.83 -15.51 28.02
N LEU A 43 -32.34 -15.84 26.82
CA LEU A 43 -31.29 -16.85 26.61
C LEU A 43 -30.30 -16.47 25.48
N GLY A 44 -30.27 -15.20 25.09
CA GLY A 44 -29.33 -14.65 24.09
C GLY A 44 -27.95 -14.27 24.65
N GLU A 45 -27.55 -14.88 25.77
CA GLU A 45 -26.32 -14.54 26.52
C GLU A 45 -25.33 -15.72 26.60
N LEU A 46 -25.43 -16.70 25.69
CA LEU A 46 -24.50 -17.85 25.62
C LEU A 46 -23.97 -18.16 24.21
N LEU A 47 -24.34 -17.38 23.20
CA LEU A 47 -23.60 -17.33 21.94
C LEU A 47 -22.89 -15.99 21.95
N GLY A 48 -21.63 -16.01 22.37
CA GLY A 48 -20.77 -14.85 22.41
C GLY A 48 -20.92 -14.06 21.12
N SER A 49 -21.52 -12.87 21.27
CA SER A 49 -21.31 -11.77 20.36
C SER A 49 -19.81 -11.58 20.28
N GLY A 50 -19.18 -12.21 19.29
CA GLY A 50 -17.97 -11.66 18.70
C GLY A 50 -18.37 -10.32 18.11
N GLN A 51 -18.53 -9.31 18.98
CA GLN A 51 -18.17 -7.97 18.61
C GLN A 51 -16.69 -8.10 18.29
N GLY A 52 -16.40 -8.38 17.02
CA GLY A 52 -15.13 -8.01 16.44
C GLY A 52 -15.05 -6.54 16.73
N SER A 53 -14.35 -6.19 17.80
CA SER A 53 -13.83 -4.85 17.99
C SER A 53 -13.14 -4.55 16.68
N THR A 54 -13.74 -3.69 15.86
CA THR A 54 -13.03 -3.02 14.78
C THR A 54 -11.98 -2.19 15.50
N GLN A 55 -10.86 -2.84 15.78
CA GLN A 55 -9.76 -2.24 16.49
C GLN A 55 -9.28 -1.15 15.53
N GLN A 56 -9.61 0.09 15.87
CA GLN A 56 -9.32 1.23 15.01
C GLN A 56 -7.82 1.23 14.76
N ALA A 57 -7.43 1.22 13.48
CA ALA A 57 -6.02 1.06 13.11
C ALA A 57 -5.14 2.10 13.83
N PRO A 58 -3.94 1.72 14.30
CA PRO A 58 -3.10 2.62 15.08
C PRO A 58 -2.80 3.91 14.30
N ALA A 59 -2.76 5.05 15.00
CA ALA A 59 -2.51 6.34 14.37
C ALA A 59 -1.13 6.37 13.66
N GLY A 60 -1.11 6.88 12.43
CA GLY A 60 0.11 6.94 11.60
C GLY A 60 0.42 5.66 10.80
N THR A 61 -0.45 4.65 10.86
CA THR A 61 -0.41 3.50 9.94
C THR A 61 -1.04 3.82 8.59
N ALA A 62 -0.69 3.04 7.57
CA ALA A 62 -1.33 3.10 6.26
C ALA A 62 -2.81 2.70 6.34
N ALA A 63 -3.16 1.72 7.18
CA ALA A 63 -4.55 1.31 7.40
C ALA A 63 -5.40 2.47 7.96
N ALA A 64 -4.90 3.19 8.97
CA ALA A 64 -5.61 4.36 9.50
C ALA A 64 -5.75 5.51 8.48
N ALA A 65 -4.86 5.60 7.50
CA ALA A 65 -4.97 6.58 6.42
C ALA A 65 -5.95 6.13 5.34
N LEU A 66 -5.97 4.83 5.00
CA LEU A 66 -6.90 4.24 4.03
C LEU A 66 -8.36 4.51 4.43
N GLU A 67 -8.71 4.31 5.70
CA GLU A 67 -10.06 4.57 6.24
C GLU A 67 -10.53 6.03 6.10
N ARG A 68 -9.61 6.97 5.84
CA ARG A 68 -9.92 8.39 5.65
C ARG A 68 -9.97 8.81 4.19
N LEU A 69 -9.51 7.98 3.26
CA LEU A 69 -9.59 8.28 1.85
C LEU A 69 -11.07 8.23 1.41
N PRO A 70 -11.55 9.22 0.62
CA PRO A 70 -12.88 9.12 0.04
C PRO A 70 -12.97 7.86 -0.83
N VAL A 71 -14.11 7.16 -0.77
CA VAL A 71 -14.40 6.03 -1.64
C VAL A 71 -15.46 6.45 -2.65
N LYS A 72 -15.12 6.44 -3.94
CA LYS A 72 -16.00 6.85 -5.04
C LYS A 72 -15.73 6.01 -6.29
N GLY A 73 -16.68 5.97 -7.24
CA GLY A 73 -16.43 5.36 -8.56
C GLY A 73 -15.37 6.14 -9.37
N LYS A 74 -14.84 5.50 -10.43
CA LYS A 74 -13.96 6.17 -11.39
C LYS A 74 -14.74 7.23 -12.17
N ALA A 75 -14.19 8.44 -12.27
CA ALA A 75 -14.66 9.45 -13.21
C ALA A 75 -14.31 9.03 -14.65
N PRO A 76 -14.97 9.59 -15.68
CA PRO A 76 -14.63 9.30 -17.07
C PRO A 76 -13.17 9.63 -17.40
N LYS A 77 -12.54 8.80 -18.24
CA LYS A 77 -11.20 9.06 -18.82
C LYS A 77 -11.22 10.10 -19.95
N THR A 78 -12.39 10.65 -20.29
CA THR A 78 -12.56 11.64 -21.35
C THR A 78 -11.61 12.82 -21.15
N GLY A 79 -10.93 13.23 -22.23
CA GLY A 79 -10.01 14.36 -22.21
C GLY A 79 -8.66 14.08 -21.56
N TYR A 80 -8.41 12.88 -21.03
CA TYR A 80 -7.10 12.53 -20.49
C TYR A 80 -6.01 12.55 -21.57
N SER A 81 -4.90 13.21 -21.24
CA SER A 81 -3.64 13.12 -21.98
C SER A 81 -2.47 13.22 -21.00
N ARG A 82 -1.35 12.54 -21.26
CA ARG A 82 -0.18 12.59 -20.36
C ARG A 82 0.39 14.01 -20.25
N GLU A 83 0.27 14.80 -21.31
CA GLU A 83 0.70 16.19 -21.41
C GLU A 83 -0.04 17.12 -20.43
N GLN A 84 -1.18 16.69 -19.87
CA GLN A 84 -1.88 17.46 -18.83
C GLN A 84 -1.14 17.43 -17.48
N PHE A 85 -0.15 16.56 -17.35
CA PHE A 85 0.70 16.42 -16.17
C PHE A 85 2.04 17.15 -16.31
N GLY A 86 2.11 18.14 -17.20
CA GLY A 86 3.28 19.00 -17.34
C GLY A 86 4.46 18.32 -18.01
N GLN A 87 5.65 18.86 -17.79
CA GLN A 87 6.89 18.30 -18.30
C GLN A 87 7.21 16.99 -17.58
N ALA A 88 7.46 15.94 -18.37
CA ALA A 88 7.95 14.69 -17.84
C ALA A 88 9.36 14.86 -17.29
N TRP A 89 9.58 14.36 -16.07
CA TRP A 89 10.86 14.41 -15.35
C TRP A 89 11.33 15.85 -15.07
N HIS A 90 10.38 16.74 -14.80
CA HIS A 90 10.69 18.13 -14.44
C HIS A 90 11.46 18.15 -13.10
N ASP A 91 12.58 18.86 -13.06
CA ASP A 91 13.35 19.12 -11.84
C ASP A 91 12.51 19.89 -10.80
N VAL A 92 11.82 19.15 -9.92
CA VAL A 92 10.91 19.71 -8.92
C VAL A 92 11.58 20.12 -7.62
N ASP A 93 12.80 19.65 -7.35
CA ASP A 93 13.58 20.04 -6.17
C ASP A 93 14.62 21.14 -6.49
N ALA A 94 14.74 21.53 -7.76
CA ALA A 94 15.64 22.53 -8.29
C ALA A 94 17.12 22.23 -8.02
N ASN A 95 17.48 20.95 -7.97
CA ASN A 95 18.86 20.50 -7.75
C ASN A 95 19.71 20.52 -9.03
N GLY A 96 19.09 20.73 -10.20
CA GLY A 96 19.71 20.76 -11.53
C GLY A 96 19.64 19.44 -12.30
N CYS A 97 19.09 18.38 -11.71
CA CYS A 97 18.90 17.05 -12.28
C CYS A 97 17.44 16.81 -12.63
N ASP A 98 17.19 16.02 -13.68
CA ASP A 98 15.84 15.61 -14.00
C ASP A 98 15.36 14.54 -12.99
N THR A 99 14.06 14.51 -12.71
CA THR A 99 13.51 13.60 -11.70
C THR A 99 13.74 12.13 -12.03
N ARG A 100 13.88 11.77 -13.31
CA ARG A 100 14.16 10.37 -13.68
C ARG A 100 15.51 9.96 -13.13
N ASP A 101 16.52 10.77 -13.37
CA ASP A 101 17.87 10.49 -12.94
C ASP A 101 18.03 10.62 -11.42
N ASP A 102 17.27 11.50 -10.76
CA ASP A 102 17.16 11.51 -9.29
C ASP A 102 16.61 10.19 -8.74
N VAL A 103 15.53 9.67 -9.33
CA VAL A 103 14.92 8.40 -8.89
C VAL A 103 15.85 7.22 -9.17
N LEU A 104 16.55 7.21 -10.32
CA LEU A 104 17.55 6.19 -10.62
C LEU A 104 18.70 6.23 -9.58
N ALA A 105 19.22 7.42 -9.26
CA ALA A 105 20.30 7.57 -8.29
C ALA A 105 19.86 7.20 -6.87
N ARG A 106 18.60 7.48 -6.51
CA ARG A 106 18.00 7.12 -5.21
C ARG A 106 17.80 5.61 -5.05
N ASP A 107 17.27 4.94 -6.09
CA ASP A 107 16.80 3.56 -5.98
C ASP A 107 17.84 2.51 -6.39
N MET A 108 18.95 2.92 -7.00
CA MET A 108 20.03 2.01 -7.40
C MET A 108 21.22 2.06 -6.43
N THR A 109 21.96 0.95 -6.43
CA THR A 109 23.30 0.84 -5.83
C THR A 109 24.35 0.83 -6.93
N ASP A 110 25.64 0.98 -6.56
CA ASP A 110 26.76 1.01 -7.50
C ASP A 110 26.56 2.01 -8.66
N VAL A 111 25.96 3.16 -8.35
CA VAL A 111 25.60 4.18 -9.33
C VAL A 111 26.86 4.80 -9.92
N VAL A 112 26.92 4.81 -11.25
CA VAL A 112 27.95 5.50 -12.03
C VAL A 112 27.27 6.56 -12.87
N PHE A 113 27.66 7.81 -12.68
CA PHE A 113 27.20 8.93 -13.48
C PHE A 113 27.96 9.04 -14.81
N SER A 114 27.34 9.68 -15.79
CA SER A 114 27.96 10.01 -17.06
C SER A 114 29.14 10.96 -16.86
N ARG A 115 30.09 10.94 -17.81
CA ARG A 115 31.22 11.87 -17.79
C ARG A 115 30.83 13.28 -18.24
N ASP A 116 29.83 13.36 -19.10
CA ASP A 116 29.42 14.60 -19.77
C ASP A 116 28.30 15.34 -19.01
N ASP A 117 27.62 14.64 -18.10
CA ASP A 117 26.50 15.14 -17.31
C ASP A 117 26.54 14.53 -15.90
N PRO A 118 26.74 15.33 -14.84
CA PRO A 118 26.86 14.84 -13.47
C PRO A 118 25.54 14.33 -12.88
N CYS A 119 24.40 14.63 -13.49
CA CYS A 119 23.09 14.14 -13.07
C CYS A 119 22.76 12.81 -13.74
N GLN A 120 23.20 12.61 -14.98
CA GLN A 120 22.81 11.45 -15.76
C GLN A 120 23.43 10.15 -15.23
N VAL A 121 22.61 9.25 -14.70
CA VAL A 121 22.99 7.89 -14.32
C VAL A 121 23.31 7.09 -15.58
N ALA A 122 24.58 6.71 -15.74
CA ALA A 122 25.05 5.87 -16.84
C ALA A 122 24.85 4.37 -16.57
N SER A 123 25.01 3.93 -15.32
CA SER A 123 24.77 2.55 -14.89
C SER A 123 24.51 2.44 -13.39
N GLY A 124 23.94 1.31 -12.96
CA GLY A 124 23.75 0.96 -11.56
C GLY A 124 23.18 -0.44 -11.40
N VAL A 125 22.97 -0.87 -10.16
CA VAL A 125 22.30 -2.14 -9.83
C VAL A 125 21.00 -1.82 -9.10
N LEU A 126 19.88 -2.18 -9.71
CA LEU A 126 18.56 -2.11 -9.10
C LEU A 126 18.24 -3.44 -8.43
N VAL A 127 18.05 -3.43 -7.12
CA VAL A 127 17.33 -4.50 -6.41
C VAL A 127 15.84 -4.22 -6.63
N ASP A 128 15.25 -4.85 -7.64
CA ASP A 128 13.91 -4.49 -8.11
C ASP A 128 12.87 -4.78 -7.02
N PRO A 129 11.99 -3.82 -6.66
CA PRO A 129 10.97 -4.08 -5.65
C PRO A 129 9.83 -4.97 -6.17
N TYR A 130 9.60 -5.04 -7.49
CA TYR A 130 8.48 -5.80 -8.07
C TYR A 130 8.78 -7.30 -8.24
N THR A 131 10.05 -7.67 -8.27
CA THR A 131 10.55 -9.04 -8.35
C THR A 131 11.57 -9.31 -7.25
N PRO A 132 12.00 -10.55 -7.01
CA PRO A 132 13.15 -10.82 -6.13
C PRO A 132 14.49 -10.73 -6.89
N LYS A 133 14.57 -9.98 -8.01
CA LYS A 133 15.73 -9.98 -8.91
C LYS A 133 16.56 -8.71 -8.79
N GLU A 134 17.84 -8.85 -9.07
CA GLU A 134 18.71 -7.72 -9.38
C GLU A 134 18.73 -7.45 -10.89
N ILE A 135 18.67 -6.19 -11.27
CA ILE A 135 18.77 -5.72 -12.65
C ILE A 135 19.99 -4.81 -12.75
N ARG A 136 20.96 -5.19 -13.59
CA ARG A 136 22.11 -4.34 -13.92
C ARG A 136 21.71 -3.35 -15.00
N PHE A 137 21.41 -2.14 -14.59
CA PHE A 137 21.06 -1.06 -15.50
C PHE A 137 22.31 -0.53 -16.20
N GLN A 138 22.21 -0.39 -17.52
CA GLN A 138 23.17 0.33 -18.34
C GLN A 138 22.38 1.21 -19.30
N ARG A 139 22.57 2.53 -19.21
CA ARG A 139 21.95 3.49 -20.12
C ARG A 139 22.39 3.17 -21.56
N GLY A 140 21.40 3.07 -22.46
CA GLY A 140 21.60 2.71 -23.86
C GLY A 140 20.40 1.96 -24.44
N PRO A 141 20.60 1.04 -25.41
CA PRO A 141 19.51 0.30 -26.05
C PRO A 141 18.64 -0.52 -25.10
N ARG A 142 19.15 -0.85 -23.90
CA ARG A 142 18.45 -1.63 -22.87
C ARG A 142 17.96 -0.77 -21.71
N SER A 143 17.95 0.56 -21.85
CA SER A 143 17.45 1.46 -20.79
C SER A 143 16.03 1.13 -20.35
N SER A 144 15.20 0.55 -21.22
CA SER A 144 13.81 0.18 -20.91
C SER A 144 13.68 -1.07 -20.03
N GLU A 145 14.77 -1.78 -19.73
CA GLU A 145 14.78 -2.85 -18.72
C GLU A 145 14.50 -2.29 -17.31
N VAL A 146 14.85 -1.02 -17.05
CA VAL A 146 14.45 -0.29 -15.85
C VAL A 146 13.62 0.94 -16.23
N GLN A 147 12.42 1.01 -15.68
CA GLN A 147 11.52 2.15 -15.86
C GLN A 147 11.26 2.82 -14.52
N ILE A 148 10.85 4.09 -14.57
CA ILE A 148 10.31 4.77 -13.41
C ILE A 148 8.80 4.62 -13.48
N ASP A 149 8.23 3.91 -12.51
CA ASP A 149 6.79 3.75 -12.38
C ASP A 149 6.19 4.91 -11.60
N HIS A 150 4.99 5.32 -12.01
CA HIS A 150 4.07 6.11 -11.21
C HIS A 150 3.21 5.13 -10.38
N LEU A 151 3.52 4.98 -9.09
CA LEU A 151 2.84 4.05 -8.19
C LEU A 151 1.32 4.21 -8.27
N VAL A 152 0.84 5.46 -8.23
CA VAL A 152 -0.49 5.83 -8.71
C VAL A 152 -0.34 6.32 -10.15
N ALA A 153 -0.80 5.53 -11.11
CA ALA A 153 -0.66 5.84 -12.52
C ALA A 153 -1.35 7.17 -12.90
N LEU A 154 -0.76 7.95 -13.81
CA LEU A 154 -1.32 9.25 -14.24
C LEU A 154 -2.77 9.14 -14.73
N SER A 155 -3.11 8.07 -15.46
CA SER A 155 -4.48 7.84 -15.94
C SER A 155 -5.43 7.38 -14.83
N ASP A 156 -4.94 6.71 -13.79
CA ASP A 156 -5.77 6.37 -12.63
C ASP A 156 -6.07 7.64 -11.85
N ALA A 157 -5.03 8.43 -11.54
CA ALA A 157 -5.16 9.72 -10.88
C ALA A 157 -6.15 10.66 -11.60
N TRP A 158 -6.12 10.71 -12.93
CA TRP A 158 -7.12 11.45 -13.72
C TRP A 158 -8.56 11.05 -13.41
N GLN A 159 -8.81 9.75 -13.30
CA GLN A 159 -10.14 9.20 -13.02
C GLN A 159 -10.48 9.24 -11.53
N THR A 160 -9.51 9.52 -10.66
CA THR A 160 -9.70 9.53 -9.20
C THR A 160 -9.35 10.86 -8.52
N GLY A 161 -9.27 11.97 -9.25
CA GLY A 161 -9.04 13.30 -8.67
C GLY A 161 -8.47 14.35 -9.61
N ALA A 162 -7.49 13.96 -10.43
CA ALA A 162 -6.61 14.90 -11.12
C ALA A 162 -7.26 15.77 -12.20
N GLN A 163 -8.47 15.43 -12.62
CA GLN A 163 -9.32 16.30 -13.44
C GLN A 163 -9.61 17.65 -12.80
N GLN A 164 -9.64 17.71 -11.47
CA GLN A 164 -10.00 18.90 -10.69
C GLN A 164 -8.78 19.70 -10.23
N TRP A 165 -7.59 19.12 -10.35
CA TRP A 165 -6.34 19.77 -9.96
C TRP A 165 -5.98 20.89 -10.93
N SER A 166 -5.21 21.85 -10.44
CA SER A 166 -4.49 22.81 -11.27
C SER A 166 -3.44 22.09 -12.15
N ALA A 167 -2.91 22.79 -13.15
CA ALA A 167 -1.82 22.25 -13.97
C ALA A 167 -0.58 21.97 -13.12
N ASP A 168 -0.21 22.91 -12.24
CA ASP A 168 0.93 22.81 -11.34
C ASP A 168 0.81 21.62 -10.38
N GLU A 169 -0.38 21.36 -9.83
CA GLU A 169 -0.61 20.19 -8.96
C GLU A 169 -0.45 18.86 -9.73
N ARG A 170 -0.89 18.79 -11.00
CA ARG A 170 -0.68 17.60 -11.84
C ARG A 170 0.80 17.40 -12.17
N GLU A 171 1.53 18.48 -12.45
CA GLU A 171 2.97 18.41 -12.70
C GLU A 171 3.74 17.98 -11.46
N GLN A 172 3.40 18.52 -10.29
CA GLN A 172 3.95 18.06 -9.01
C GLN A 172 3.67 16.57 -8.78
N PHE A 173 2.43 16.11 -8.97
CA PHE A 173 2.07 14.70 -8.83
C PHE A 173 2.88 13.76 -9.75
N ALA A 174 3.14 14.21 -10.98
CA ALA A 174 3.87 13.41 -11.96
C ALA A 174 5.37 13.34 -11.70
N ASN A 175 5.92 14.27 -10.93
CA ASN A 175 7.35 14.37 -10.62
C ASN A 175 7.65 14.15 -9.12
N ASP A 176 6.66 13.80 -8.31
CA ASP A 176 6.84 13.58 -6.86
C ASP A 176 7.61 12.27 -6.60
N PRO A 177 8.78 12.31 -5.93
CA PRO A 177 9.52 11.10 -5.55
C PRO A 177 8.70 10.11 -4.70
N LEU A 178 7.66 10.56 -3.98
CA LEU A 178 6.74 9.68 -3.25
C LEU A 178 5.91 8.80 -4.20
N ASN A 179 5.59 9.30 -5.40
CA ASN A 179 4.84 8.59 -6.42
C ASN A 179 5.73 7.87 -7.44
N LEU A 180 7.06 8.05 -7.38
CA LEU A 180 7.99 7.51 -8.37
C LEU A 180 8.89 6.42 -7.78
N LEU A 181 9.11 5.35 -8.56
CA LEU A 181 9.95 4.22 -8.15
C LEU A 181 10.64 3.58 -9.37
N ALA A 182 11.95 3.32 -9.30
CA ALA A 182 12.65 2.54 -10.31
C ALA A 182 12.31 1.05 -10.18
N VAL A 183 11.87 0.43 -11.27
CA VAL A 183 11.35 -0.95 -11.30
C VAL A 183 11.66 -1.68 -12.60
N ASP A 184 11.46 -3.00 -12.61
CA ASP A 184 11.45 -3.84 -13.81
C ASP A 184 10.48 -3.30 -14.88
N GLY A 185 11.03 -2.95 -16.04
CA GLY A 185 10.29 -2.32 -17.14
C GLY A 185 9.15 -3.16 -17.72
N PRO A 186 9.33 -4.46 -18.00
CA PRO A 186 8.25 -5.34 -18.42
C PRO A 186 7.08 -5.41 -17.43
N LEU A 187 7.35 -5.50 -16.12
CA LEU A 187 6.28 -5.50 -15.12
C LEU A 187 5.58 -4.15 -15.00
N ASN A 188 6.31 -3.04 -15.09
CA ASN A 188 5.70 -1.72 -15.16
C ASN A 188 4.78 -1.56 -16.39
N SER A 189 5.22 -2.08 -17.54
CA SER A 189 4.42 -2.09 -18.76
C SER A 189 3.18 -2.97 -18.61
N ALA A 190 3.28 -4.09 -17.88
CA ALA A 190 2.16 -4.98 -17.59
C ALA A 190 1.16 -4.38 -16.58
N LYS A 191 1.64 -3.58 -15.60
CA LYS A 191 0.80 -2.81 -14.68
C LYS A 191 -0.07 -1.79 -15.43
N GLY A 192 0.53 -1.05 -16.36
CA GLY A 192 -0.16 -0.03 -17.14
C GLY A 192 -0.85 1.01 -16.25
N ASP A 193 -2.13 1.25 -16.51
CA ASP A 193 -2.97 2.20 -15.75
C ASP A 193 -3.72 1.53 -14.57
N GLY A 194 -3.31 0.32 -14.15
CA GLY A 194 -3.97 -0.45 -13.09
C GLY A 194 -3.81 0.16 -11.70
N ASP A 195 -4.89 0.15 -10.93
CA ASP A 195 -4.90 0.42 -9.49
C ASP A 195 -4.55 -0.85 -8.68
N ALA A 196 -4.51 -0.75 -7.35
CA ALA A 196 -4.20 -1.87 -6.46
C ALA A 196 -5.19 -3.06 -6.56
N ALA A 197 -6.43 -2.84 -7.05
CA ALA A 197 -7.38 -3.93 -7.30
C ALA A 197 -7.08 -4.67 -8.60
N THR A 198 -6.53 -3.97 -9.58
CA THR A 198 -6.24 -4.51 -10.91
C THR A 198 -4.88 -5.18 -10.96
N TRP A 199 -3.89 -4.64 -10.24
CA TRP A 199 -2.52 -5.11 -10.28
C TRP A 199 -1.79 -4.91 -8.94
N LEU A 200 -1.10 -5.95 -8.48
CA LEU A 200 -0.17 -5.91 -7.35
C LEU A 200 1.17 -6.51 -7.78
N PRO A 201 2.30 -6.01 -7.24
CA PRO A 201 3.61 -6.57 -7.53
C PRO A 201 3.66 -8.09 -7.29
N PRO A 202 4.29 -8.87 -8.19
CA PRO A 202 4.51 -10.30 -7.98
C PRO A 202 5.31 -10.60 -6.70
N ASN A 203 6.26 -9.73 -6.35
CA ASN A 203 6.95 -9.78 -5.07
C ASN A 203 6.00 -9.45 -3.91
N LYS A 204 5.47 -10.48 -3.25
CA LYS A 204 4.52 -10.32 -2.14
C LYS A 204 5.10 -9.57 -0.95
N GLY A 205 6.40 -9.71 -0.68
CA GLY A 205 7.07 -9.03 0.44
C GLY A 205 7.05 -7.50 0.31
N PHE A 206 6.91 -6.97 -0.90
CA PHE A 206 6.87 -5.54 -1.16
C PHE A 206 5.45 -4.94 -1.12
N ARG A 207 4.39 -5.77 -1.10
CA ARG A 207 3.01 -5.28 -1.30
C ARG A 207 2.55 -4.29 -0.24
N CYS A 208 2.92 -4.47 1.02
CA CYS A 208 2.61 -3.54 2.10
C CYS A 208 3.18 -2.14 1.84
N GLN A 209 4.44 -2.07 1.42
CA GLN A 209 5.10 -0.81 1.08
C GLN A 209 4.48 -0.17 -0.17
N TYR A 210 4.14 -1.00 -1.16
CA TYR A 210 3.46 -0.58 -2.39
C TYR A 210 2.09 0.07 -2.12
N VAL A 211 1.22 -0.57 -1.34
CA VAL A 211 -0.09 0.02 -1.01
C VAL A 211 0.03 1.21 -0.07
N ALA A 212 0.94 1.16 0.91
CA ALA A 212 1.16 2.27 1.83
C ALA A 212 1.63 3.54 1.10
N ARG A 213 2.51 3.41 0.10
CA ARG A 213 2.94 4.55 -0.73
C ARG A 213 1.79 5.08 -1.59
N GLN A 214 0.99 4.21 -2.23
CA GLN A 214 -0.20 4.68 -2.96
C GLN A 214 -1.19 5.43 -2.07
N ILE A 215 -1.44 4.94 -0.85
CA ILE A 215 -2.31 5.63 0.14
C ILE A 215 -1.71 6.99 0.51
N ALA A 216 -0.39 7.07 0.72
CA ALA A 216 0.30 8.32 1.03
C ALA A 216 0.16 9.34 -0.12
N VAL A 217 0.41 8.91 -1.37
CA VAL A 217 0.21 9.73 -2.57
C VAL A 217 -1.23 10.21 -2.67
N LYS A 218 -2.22 9.31 -2.57
CA LYS A 218 -3.64 9.69 -2.70
C LYS A 218 -4.07 10.62 -1.56
N THR A 219 -3.52 10.43 -0.36
CA THR A 219 -3.75 11.34 0.79
C THR A 219 -3.18 12.73 0.52
N LYS A 220 -1.92 12.82 0.04
CA LYS A 220 -1.23 14.09 -0.24
C LYS A 220 -1.97 14.94 -1.26
N TYR A 221 -2.41 14.32 -2.35
CA TYR A 221 -3.05 15.02 -3.48
C TYR A 221 -4.59 15.05 -3.41
N GLY A 222 -5.19 14.55 -2.31
CA GLY A 222 -6.64 14.51 -2.15
C GLY A 222 -7.37 13.68 -3.22
N ALA A 223 -6.70 12.68 -3.79
CA ALA A 223 -7.33 11.69 -4.67
C ALA A 223 -8.20 10.71 -3.87
N TRP A 224 -9.17 10.09 -4.53
CA TRP A 224 -9.99 9.04 -3.93
C TRP A 224 -9.57 7.65 -4.41
N VAL A 225 -10.10 6.63 -3.75
CA VAL A 225 -10.01 5.23 -4.17
C VAL A 225 -11.37 4.73 -4.63
N THR A 226 -11.37 3.69 -5.49
CA THR A 226 -12.59 2.93 -5.73
C THR A 226 -12.87 1.96 -4.59
N GLN A 227 -14.10 1.45 -4.49
CA GLN A 227 -14.39 0.42 -3.48
C GLN A 227 -13.50 -0.81 -3.66
N ALA A 228 -13.34 -1.30 -4.90
CA ALA A 228 -12.49 -2.45 -5.17
C ALA A 228 -11.01 -2.19 -4.82
N GLU A 229 -10.52 -0.98 -5.09
CA GLU A 229 -9.16 -0.58 -4.73
C GLU A 229 -8.98 -0.48 -3.22
N HIS A 230 -9.95 0.11 -2.50
CA HIS A 230 -9.96 0.17 -1.04
C HIS A 230 -9.89 -1.23 -0.43
N ASP A 231 -10.76 -2.14 -0.88
CA ASP A 231 -10.81 -3.51 -0.37
C ASP A 231 -9.49 -4.24 -0.64
N ALA A 232 -8.93 -4.11 -1.85
CA ALA A 232 -7.64 -4.71 -2.18
C ALA A 232 -6.48 -4.16 -1.36
N MET A 233 -6.46 -2.85 -1.07
CA MET A 233 -5.47 -2.25 -0.18
C MET A 233 -5.64 -2.74 1.26
N SER A 234 -6.87 -2.85 1.75
CA SER A 234 -7.17 -3.36 3.09
C SER A 234 -6.73 -4.83 3.24
N ASP A 235 -7.06 -5.69 2.28
CA ASP A 235 -6.65 -7.10 2.28
C ASP A 235 -5.12 -7.27 2.35
N VAL A 236 -4.36 -6.38 1.68
CA VAL A 236 -2.91 -6.38 1.78
C VAL A 236 -2.46 -5.93 3.17
N LEU A 237 -3.04 -4.86 3.70
CA LEU A 237 -2.66 -4.29 5.00
C LEU A 237 -3.02 -5.17 6.19
N ASP A 238 -4.01 -6.05 6.06
CA ASP A 238 -4.34 -7.08 7.07
C ASP A 238 -3.15 -8.02 7.34
N THR A 239 -2.24 -8.18 6.37
CA THR A 239 -1.01 -8.97 6.54
C THR A 239 0.14 -8.21 7.22
N CYS A 240 -0.02 -6.89 7.41
CA CYS A 240 0.98 -5.97 7.93
C CYS A 240 0.34 -4.76 8.63
N PRO A 241 -0.41 -4.97 9.73
CA PRO A 241 -1.24 -3.93 10.37
C PRO A 241 -0.44 -2.74 10.91
N ASP A 242 0.85 -2.95 11.22
CA ASP A 242 1.76 -1.91 11.72
C ASP A 242 2.47 -1.13 10.59
N GLN A 243 2.17 -1.44 9.32
CA GLN A 243 2.77 -0.75 8.17
C GLN A 243 2.53 0.76 8.29
N ARG A 244 3.62 1.51 8.44
CA ARG A 244 3.60 2.96 8.56
C ARG A 244 3.24 3.61 7.23
N LEU A 245 2.57 4.75 7.30
CA LEU A 245 2.36 5.61 6.14
C LEU A 245 3.64 6.44 5.87
N PRO A 246 4.25 6.36 4.67
CA PRO A 246 5.37 7.21 4.28
C PRO A 246 5.01 8.70 4.26
N ARG A 247 6.00 9.58 4.46
CA ARG A 247 5.84 11.04 4.37
C ARG A 247 6.68 11.64 3.24
N ASP A 248 6.33 12.86 2.90
CA ASP A 248 6.87 13.63 1.78
C ASP A 248 8.36 13.98 1.93
N ASP A 249 8.92 13.97 3.14
CA ASP A 249 10.33 14.23 3.43
C ASP A 249 11.22 12.97 3.36
N GLY A 250 10.67 11.85 2.88
CA GLY A 250 11.35 10.55 2.90
C GLY A 250 11.46 9.94 4.31
N GLY A 251 10.92 10.59 5.34
CA GLY A 251 10.90 10.11 6.71
C GLY A 251 9.69 9.21 7.03
N VAL A 252 9.90 8.21 7.89
CA VAL A 252 8.82 7.49 8.58
C VAL A 252 8.52 8.24 9.89
N GLY A 253 7.95 9.43 9.81
CA GLY A 253 7.97 10.30 11.00
C GLY A 253 7.06 9.88 12.17
N PRO A 254 7.10 10.61 13.32
CA PRO A 254 6.48 10.23 14.59
C PRO A 254 4.96 10.43 14.70
N GLN A 255 4.36 9.72 15.66
CA GLN A 255 2.94 9.66 16.10
C GLN A 255 2.22 11.02 16.21
N PRO A 256 0.93 11.17 15.82
CA PRO A 256 0.11 12.29 16.26
C PRO A 256 -0.02 12.26 17.79
N ALA A 257 0.26 13.38 18.46
CA ALA A 257 0.06 13.50 19.91
C ALA A 257 -1.39 13.12 20.32
N PRO A 258 -1.61 12.51 21.49
CA PRO A 258 -2.95 12.21 21.97
C PRO A 258 -3.77 13.51 22.08
N SER A 259 -4.89 13.56 21.35
CA SER A 259 -5.89 14.63 21.48
C SER A 259 -6.51 14.53 22.86
N GLY A 260 -6.06 15.39 23.78
CA GLY A 260 -6.49 15.33 25.17
C GLY A 260 -5.79 16.34 26.09
N ALA A 261 -5.64 17.61 25.68
CA ALA A 261 -5.35 18.68 26.62
C ALA A 261 -5.84 20.03 26.06
N ALA A 262 -6.92 20.56 26.66
CA ALA A 262 -7.30 21.97 26.53
C ALA A 262 -6.29 22.86 27.27
N PRO A 263 -6.15 24.16 26.91
CA PRO A 263 -4.99 24.96 27.27
C PRO A 263 -5.13 25.51 28.70
N SER A 264 -4.03 25.49 29.47
CA SER A 264 -3.90 26.37 30.61
C SER A 264 -2.45 26.81 30.80
N GLY A 265 -2.24 28.12 30.68
CA GLY A 265 -1.21 28.88 31.39
C GLY A 265 0.24 28.70 30.95
N ALA A 266 0.79 29.72 30.28
CA ALA A 266 2.22 30.04 30.33
C ALA A 266 2.60 30.46 31.78
N PRO A 267 3.89 30.37 32.20
CA PRO A 267 4.90 31.29 31.68
C PRO A 267 6.27 30.69 31.33
N SER A 268 6.93 31.44 30.46
CA SER A 268 8.32 31.50 30.02
C SER A 268 9.39 30.76 30.84
N GLY A 269 10.20 29.98 30.11
CA GLY A 269 11.54 29.55 30.47
C GLY A 269 12.22 28.91 29.27
N GLU A 270 13.01 29.67 28.51
CA GLU A 270 14.05 29.09 27.64
C GLU A 270 15.08 28.38 28.51
N PRO A 271 15.64 27.27 28.01
CA PRO A 271 16.97 27.40 27.43
C PRO A 271 17.07 26.82 26.01
N SER A 272 17.78 27.61 25.21
CA SER A 272 18.35 27.31 23.91
C SER A 272 19.16 25.99 23.88
N GLY A 273 19.04 25.26 22.77
CA GLY A 273 20.20 24.64 22.12
C GLY A 273 20.29 23.11 22.11
N ALA A 274 19.64 22.48 21.12
CA ALA A 274 20.23 21.32 20.44
C ALA A 274 19.63 21.26 19.02
N ALA A 275 20.32 21.90 18.07
CA ALA A 275 20.02 21.75 16.66
C ALA A 275 20.22 20.27 16.29
N THR A 276 19.14 19.59 15.93
CA THR A 276 19.19 18.31 15.22
C THR A 276 19.88 18.53 13.87
N SER A 277 21.19 18.33 13.86
CA SER A 277 21.96 18.33 12.62
C SER A 277 21.56 17.08 11.83
N THR A 278 21.14 17.28 10.57
CA THR A 278 20.90 16.21 9.57
C THR A 278 22.20 15.62 9.01
N ALA A 279 23.37 16.01 9.52
CA ALA A 279 24.65 15.48 9.06
C ALA A 279 24.88 14.04 9.60
N PRO A 280 25.42 13.12 8.77
CA PRO A 280 25.75 11.77 9.20
C PRO A 280 26.73 11.76 10.38
N TYR A 281 26.49 10.91 11.39
CA TYR A 281 27.41 10.74 12.52
C TYR A 281 28.74 10.17 12.04
N ALA A 282 29.84 10.76 12.52
CA ALA A 282 31.19 10.32 12.17
C ALA A 282 31.54 8.92 12.73
N SER A 283 30.87 8.49 13.81
CA SER A 283 31.10 7.20 14.47
C SER A 283 29.93 6.81 15.40
N CYS A 284 29.85 5.53 15.77
CA CYS A 284 28.88 5.06 16.77
C CYS A 284 29.06 5.69 18.16
N SER A 285 30.28 6.11 18.51
CA SER A 285 30.52 6.84 19.76
C SER A 285 29.87 8.23 19.74
N ALA A 286 29.89 8.94 18.61
CA ALA A 286 29.20 10.21 18.45
C ALA A 286 27.68 10.04 18.49
N ALA A 287 27.14 9.00 17.83
CA ALA A 287 25.73 8.65 17.89
C ALA A 287 25.27 8.33 19.32
N LYS A 288 26.08 7.58 20.08
CA LYS A 288 25.77 7.22 21.47
C LYS A 288 25.82 8.42 22.42
N ALA A 289 26.81 9.30 22.24
CA ALA A 289 26.91 10.56 22.99
C ALA A 289 25.72 11.49 22.74
N ALA A 290 25.14 11.43 21.54
CA ALA A 290 23.92 12.16 21.17
C ALA A 290 22.62 11.44 21.58
N GLY A 291 22.69 10.25 22.18
CA GLY A 291 21.51 9.47 22.58
C GLY A 291 20.74 8.86 21.40
N ALA A 292 21.37 8.71 20.24
CA ALA A 292 20.73 8.32 18.99
C ALA A 292 20.86 6.81 18.64
N THR A 293 21.42 5.98 19.53
CA THR A 293 21.63 4.54 19.28
C THR A 293 20.56 3.67 19.95
N PRO A 294 20.11 2.55 19.35
CA PRO A 294 20.54 2.02 18.04
C PRO A 294 19.98 2.83 16.87
N LEU A 295 20.81 3.03 15.83
CA LEU A 295 20.48 3.80 14.63
C LEU A 295 19.99 2.84 13.53
N HIS A 296 18.83 3.09 12.95
CA HIS A 296 18.25 2.29 11.87
C HIS A 296 18.50 2.94 10.51
N SER A 297 18.53 2.15 9.44
CA SER A 297 18.64 2.66 8.08
C SER A 297 17.54 3.67 7.79
N GLY A 298 17.94 4.92 7.54
CA GLY A 298 17.04 6.07 7.36
C GLY A 298 16.91 7.00 8.57
N ASP A 299 17.49 6.66 9.73
CA ASP A 299 17.52 7.55 10.88
C ASP A 299 18.39 8.80 10.60
N PRO A 300 18.05 9.98 11.14
CA PRO A 300 18.90 11.17 11.05
C PRO A 300 20.30 10.88 11.61
N GLY A 301 21.32 11.12 10.79
CA GLY A 301 22.70 10.82 11.16
C GLY A 301 23.15 9.39 10.84
N TRP A 302 22.26 8.49 10.42
CA TRP A 302 22.61 7.16 9.96
C TRP A 302 23.39 7.23 8.65
N ASN A 303 24.36 6.32 8.48
CA ASN A 303 24.98 6.06 7.19
C ASN A 303 25.49 4.60 7.14
N PRO A 304 25.66 4.03 5.94
CA PRO A 304 26.04 2.62 5.78
C PRO A 304 27.40 2.24 6.40
N ARG A 305 28.27 3.20 6.73
CA ARG A 305 29.56 2.89 7.39
C ARG A 305 29.41 2.58 8.89
N LEU A 306 28.26 2.92 9.48
CA LEU A 306 27.94 2.65 10.88
C LEU A 306 27.28 1.28 11.08
N ASP A 307 26.70 0.72 10.02
CA ASP A 307 26.08 -0.60 9.94
C ASP A 307 27.11 -1.60 9.39
N ARG A 308 27.79 -2.32 10.30
CA ARG A 308 28.95 -3.15 9.93
C ARG A 308 28.53 -4.49 9.32
N ASP A 309 27.37 -4.98 9.67
CA ASP A 309 26.77 -6.26 9.27
C ASP A 309 25.70 -6.12 8.19
N GLY A 310 25.27 -4.89 7.89
CA GLY A 310 24.41 -4.58 6.74
C GLY A 310 22.97 -5.03 6.94
N ASP A 311 22.53 -5.16 8.19
CA ASP A 311 21.18 -5.62 8.53
C ASP A 311 20.18 -4.47 8.69
N GLY A 312 20.65 -3.23 8.52
CA GLY A 312 19.87 -2.01 8.66
C GLY A 312 19.86 -1.44 10.08
N VAL A 313 20.64 -2.00 11.03
CA VAL A 313 20.77 -1.51 12.41
C VAL A 313 22.23 -1.19 12.73
N ALA A 314 22.58 0.08 12.62
CA ALA A 314 23.87 0.61 13.01
C ALA A 314 23.98 0.82 14.53
N CYS A 315 25.19 0.62 15.06
CA CYS A 315 25.57 1.00 16.43
C CYS A 315 24.73 0.35 17.55
N ALA A 316 24.28 -0.88 17.34
CA ALA A 316 23.63 -1.74 18.35
C ALA A 316 24.57 -2.13 19.51
#